data_AF-A0AAD7IF42-F1
#
_entry.id   AF-A0AAD7IF42-F1
#
_cell.length_a   1.000
_cell.length_b   1.000
_cell.length_c   1.000
_cell.angle_alpha   90.00
_cell.angle_beta   90.00
_cell.angle_gamma   90.00
#
_symmetry.space_group_name_H-M   'P 1'
#
loop_
_entity.id
_entity.type
_entity.pdbx_description
1 polymer ?
#
loop_
_entity_poly.entity_id
_entity_poly.type
_entity_poly.pdbx_seq_one_letter_code
_entity_poly.pdbx_strand_id
1 'polypeptide(L)'
;MHSAAPTDKGSLAVYLWGSVLSPVQLGYPYTPDAFLLCALENLRHDISRIGDDSKLLLETIQAEILVSFYYLHSASPVQGCYHASGAASLALGAGLHSTCSLRHEQLPLCSLSDLQSTSRPATVTWGNAAHIDAFQAVLVINNCWVAVVGVPSTIPHWVSENWADRGTVQTGSTITAFLNGDDAPACSNVSLLVKASIFLERVVSFLTRTTTGPPPEPTVVASLNERIESFRAALPPLSGGGILLLTHALVDFAIVRLHAPYIHIVEQRRVKCLGAAARIVLGVGTVDLVDSACTIDPMLVSICTAVAHIYLDEIQVCGNESRRKPSETELETQLGSLMTVLASLSPYSSFYGGCWFYVSFH
;
A
#
# COMPACT_ATOMS: atom_id res chain seq x y z
N MET A 1 21.21 -37.24 -12.52
CA MET A 1 20.34 -36.70 -11.46
C MET A 1 19.24 -35.90 -12.14
N HIS A 2 18.02 -36.44 -12.16
CA HIS A 2 16.87 -35.80 -12.78
C HIS A 2 16.39 -34.65 -11.89
N SER A 3 16.53 -33.42 -12.37
CA SER A 3 15.84 -32.26 -11.84
C SER A 3 14.35 -32.47 -12.08
N ALA A 4 13.61 -32.75 -11.02
CA ALA A 4 12.15 -32.69 -11.07
C ALA A 4 11.78 -31.23 -11.33
N ALA A 5 11.30 -30.94 -12.54
CA ALA A 5 10.64 -29.67 -12.79
C ALA A 5 9.49 -29.53 -11.78
N PRO A 6 9.32 -28.39 -11.11
CA PRO A 6 8.20 -28.19 -10.20
C PRO A 6 6.90 -28.24 -11.03
N THR A 7 6.28 -29.41 -11.08
CA THR A 7 5.01 -29.68 -11.78
C THR A 7 3.80 -29.28 -10.96
N ASP A 8 3.99 -28.97 -9.67
CA ASP A 8 2.98 -28.27 -8.91
C ASP A 8 3.02 -26.80 -9.34
N LYS A 9 1.94 -26.36 -10.00
CA LYS A 9 1.68 -24.99 -10.45
C LYS A 9 1.53 -23.99 -9.28
N GLY A 10 2.16 -24.26 -8.13
CA GLY A 10 2.31 -23.31 -7.04
C GLY A 10 2.96 -22.04 -7.60
N SER A 11 2.21 -20.95 -7.51
CA SER A 11 2.43 -19.65 -8.16
C SER A 11 3.91 -19.34 -8.41
N LEU A 12 4.33 -19.30 -9.69
CA LEU A 12 5.69 -18.92 -10.10
C LEU A 12 6.11 -17.54 -9.60
N ALA A 13 5.14 -16.70 -9.22
CA ALA A 13 5.40 -15.44 -8.53
C ALA A 13 6.05 -15.65 -7.14
N VAL A 14 5.76 -16.75 -6.44
CA VAL A 14 6.44 -17.11 -5.19
C VAL A 14 7.90 -17.46 -5.44
N TYR A 15 8.21 -18.18 -6.52
CA TYR A 15 9.59 -18.48 -6.91
C TYR A 15 10.34 -17.22 -7.36
N LEU A 16 9.67 -16.31 -8.06
CA LEU A 16 10.19 -14.97 -8.37
C LEU A 16 10.65 -14.27 -7.09
N TRP A 17 9.78 -14.19 -6.08
CA TRP A 17 10.14 -13.57 -4.79
C TRP A 17 11.22 -14.34 -4.05
N GLY A 18 11.19 -15.68 -4.07
CA GLY A 18 12.27 -16.49 -3.53
C GLY A 18 13.63 -16.14 -4.14
N SER A 19 13.67 -15.89 -5.46
CA SER A 19 14.90 -15.47 -6.15
C SER A 19 15.34 -14.04 -5.82
N VAL A 20 14.40 -13.13 -5.57
CA VAL A 20 14.69 -11.74 -5.16
C VAL A 20 15.19 -11.69 -3.71
N LEU A 21 14.60 -12.47 -2.83
CA LEU A 21 14.90 -12.46 -1.39
C LEU A 21 16.12 -13.32 -1.01
N SER A 22 16.52 -14.27 -1.85
CA SER A 22 17.70 -15.09 -1.67
C SER A 22 18.78 -14.73 -2.69
N PRO A 23 19.53 -13.63 -2.50
CA PRO A 23 20.57 -13.20 -3.43
C PRO A 23 21.79 -14.15 -3.45
N VAL A 24 21.86 -15.14 -2.55
CA VAL A 24 22.86 -16.21 -2.61
C VAL A 24 22.58 -17.06 -3.86
N GLN A 25 23.31 -16.74 -4.92
CA GLN A 25 23.33 -17.47 -6.19
C GLN A 25 23.78 -18.91 -5.94
N LEU A 26 22.84 -19.82 -5.70
CA LEU A 26 23.06 -21.26 -5.55
C LEU A 26 23.46 -21.94 -6.88
N GLY A 27 24.22 -21.28 -7.74
CA GLY A 27 24.67 -21.81 -9.03
C GLY A 27 23.53 -22.17 -10.01
N TYR A 28 22.30 -21.75 -9.75
CA TYR A 28 21.16 -22.00 -10.63
C TYR A 28 21.12 -20.97 -11.77
N PRO A 29 20.82 -21.39 -13.00
CA PRO A 29 20.80 -20.50 -14.18
C PRO A 29 19.56 -19.59 -14.26
N TYR A 30 18.64 -19.66 -13.30
CA TYR A 30 17.38 -18.93 -13.37
C TYR A 30 17.52 -17.52 -12.83
N THR A 31 17.33 -16.54 -13.71
CA THR A 31 17.24 -15.13 -13.34
C THR A 31 15.82 -14.80 -12.84
N PRO A 32 15.65 -13.77 -11.99
CA PRO A 32 14.33 -13.24 -11.65
C PRO A 32 13.46 -12.97 -12.89
N ASP A 33 14.06 -12.49 -13.98
CA ASP A 33 13.37 -12.25 -15.25
C ASP A 33 12.74 -13.51 -15.84
N ALA A 34 13.40 -14.67 -15.74
CA ALA A 34 12.85 -15.93 -16.22
C ALA A 34 11.61 -16.33 -15.40
N PHE A 35 11.66 -16.20 -14.07
CA PHE A 35 10.50 -16.47 -13.22
C PHE A 35 9.37 -15.47 -13.45
N LEU A 36 9.67 -14.20 -13.68
CA LEU A 36 8.70 -13.18 -14.02
C LEU A 36 7.97 -13.50 -15.33
N LEU A 37 8.71 -13.82 -16.39
CA LEU A 37 8.14 -14.18 -17.68
C LEU A 37 7.18 -15.37 -17.55
N CYS A 38 7.62 -16.44 -16.88
CA CYS A 38 6.77 -17.61 -16.68
C CYS A 38 5.55 -17.30 -15.77
N ALA A 39 5.69 -16.44 -14.75
CA ALA A 39 4.58 -16.01 -13.91
C ALA A 39 3.53 -15.24 -14.72
N LEU A 40 3.96 -14.36 -15.64
CA LEU A 40 3.07 -13.62 -16.54
C LEU A 40 2.35 -14.52 -17.54
N GLU A 41 3.03 -15.54 -18.07
CA GLU A 41 2.43 -16.55 -18.95
C GLU A 41 1.35 -17.38 -18.21
N ASN A 42 1.66 -17.82 -16.99
CA ASN A 42 0.71 -18.55 -16.16
C ASN A 42 -0.51 -17.70 -15.78
N LEU A 43 -0.30 -16.44 -15.37
CA LEU A 43 -1.40 -15.51 -15.06
C LEU A 43 -2.40 -15.40 -16.21
N ARG A 44 -1.92 -15.25 -17.45
CA ARG A 44 -2.78 -15.18 -18.64
C ARG A 44 -3.57 -16.48 -18.84
N HIS A 45 -2.94 -17.62 -18.64
CA HIS A 45 -3.58 -18.92 -18.75
C HIS A 45 -4.63 -19.13 -17.65
N ASP A 46 -4.31 -18.77 -16.42
CA ASP A 46 -5.18 -18.95 -15.27
C ASP A 46 -6.42 -18.06 -15.35
N ILE A 47 -6.29 -16.79 -15.78
CA ILE A 47 -7.41 -15.88 -16.01
C ILE A 47 -8.45 -16.49 -16.96
N SER A 48 -8.01 -17.22 -18.00
CA SER A 48 -8.93 -17.88 -18.94
C SER A 48 -9.69 -19.06 -18.34
N ARG A 49 -9.24 -19.57 -17.19
CA ARG A 49 -9.75 -20.77 -16.51
C ARG A 49 -10.44 -20.47 -15.19
N ILE A 50 -10.41 -19.22 -14.71
CA ILE A 50 -10.96 -18.81 -13.40
C ILE A 50 -12.39 -19.32 -13.20
N GLY A 51 -13.25 -19.21 -14.22
CA GLY A 51 -14.60 -19.80 -14.25
C GLY A 51 -15.26 -19.91 -12.87
N ASP A 52 -15.48 -21.14 -12.42
CA ASP A 52 -16.02 -21.48 -11.09
C ASP A 52 -14.93 -21.95 -10.09
N ASP A 53 -13.66 -22.01 -10.50
CA ASP A 53 -12.56 -22.41 -9.62
C ASP A 53 -12.11 -21.22 -8.78
N SER A 54 -12.82 -21.08 -7.68
CA SER A 54 -12.50 -20.13 -6.65
C SER A 54 -11.01 -20.22 -6.23
N LYS A 55 -10.44 -21.42 -6.05
CA LYS A 55 -9.07 -21.53 -5.50
C LYS A 55 -8.08 -20.89 -6.49
N LEU A 56 -8.30 -21.15 -7.77
CA LEU A 56 -7.56 -20.53 -8.86
C LEU A 56 -7.72 -19.01 -8.88
N LEU A 57 -8.91 -18.48 -8.57
CA LEU A 57 -9.13 -17.04 -8.45
C LEU A 57 -8.22 -16.42 -7.37
N LEU A 58 -8.14 -17.00 -6.16
CA LEU A 58 -7.25 -16.47 -5.11
C LEU A 58 -5.78 -16.59 -5.49
N GLU A 59 -5.38 -17.72 -6.06
CA GLU A 59 -4.02 -17.92 -6.53
C GLU A 59 -3.65 -16.89 -7.62
N THR A 60 -4.60 -16.55 -8.50
CA THR A 60 -4.43 -15.50 -9.52
C THR A 60 -4.32 -14.11 -8.88
N ILE A 61 -5.21 -13.76 -7.94
CA ILE A 61 -5.14 -12.48 -7.21
C ILE A 61 -3.80 -12.36 -6.47
N GLN A 62 -3.38 -13.41 -5.77
CA GLN A 62 -2.10 -13.43 -5.07
C GLN A 62 -0.93 -13.25 -6.04
N ALA A 63 -0.94 -13.92 -7.19
CA ALA A 63 0.08 -13.77 -8.22
C ALA A 63 0.12 -12.34 -8.79
N GLU A 64 -1.03 -11.72 -9.09
CA GLU A 64 -1.11 -10.31 -9.52
C GLU A 64 -0.53 -9.36 -8.48
N ILE A 65 -0.85 -9.55 -7.19
CA ILE A 65 -0.30 -8.75 -6.08
C ILE A 65 1.22 -8.91 -6.02
N LEU A 66 1.73 -10.13 -6.06
CA LEU A 66 3.16 -10.41 -5.98
C LEU A 66 3.93 -9.84 -7.17
N VAL A 67 3.39 -9.92 -8.39
CA VAL A 67 3.98 -9.31 -9.58
C VAL A 67 3.95 -7.79 -9.49
N SER A 68 2.85 -7.21 -9.00
CA SER A 68 2.76 -5.78 -8.73
C SER A 68 3.83 -5.32 -7.72
N PHE A 69 4.00 -6.02 -6.59
CA PHE A 69 5.07 -5.72 -5.65
C PHE A 69 6.46 -5.86 -6.28
N TYR A 70 6.66 -6.78 -7.22
CA TYR A 70 7.95 -6.95 -7.89
C TYR A 70 8.26 -5.71 -8.75
N TYR A 71 7.26 -5.19 -9.45
CA TYR A 71 7.40 -3.95 -10.21
C TYR A 71 7.56 -2.72 -9.33
N LEU A 72 7.03 -2.74 -8.11
CA LEU A 72 7.30 -1.73 -7.10
C LEU A 72 8.78 -1.74 -6.69
N HIS A 73 9.32 -2.93 -6.43
CA HIS A 73 10.74 -3.13 -6.13
C HIS A 73 11.66 -2.75 -7.31
N SER A 74 11.23 -3.01 -8.55
CA SER A 74 11.99 -2.67 -9.77
C SER A 74 11.66 -1.32 -10.38
N ALA A 75 11.00 -0.43 -9.63
CA ALA A 75 10.71 0.95 -10.04
C ALA A 75 10.00 1.09 -11.40
N SER A 76 9.09 0.16 -11.70
CA SER A 76 8.36 0.09 -12.96
C SER A 76 6.88 0.40 -12.73
N PRO A 77 6.51 1.68 -12.52
CA PRO A 77 5.20 2.06 -12.02
C PRO A 77 4.06 1.70 -12.95
N VAL A 78 4.26 1.80 -14.26
CA VAL A 78 3.20 1.51 -15.25
C VAL A 78 2.78 0.04 -15.18
N GLN A 79 3.75 -0.86 -15.21
CA GLN A 79 3.52 -2.30 -15.13
C GLN A 79 2.95 -2.68 -13.75
N GLY A 80 3.50 -2.10 -12.69
CA GLY A 80 3.03 -2.36 -11.33
C GLY A 80 1.57 -1.94 -11.09
N CYS A 81 1.21 -0.72 -11.51
CA CYS A 81 -0.17 -0.24 -11.46
C CYS A 81 -1.13 -1.09 -12.31
N TYR A 82 -0.67 -1.59 -13.46
CA TYR A 82 -1.46 -2.50 -14.30
C TYR A 82 -1.83 -3.77 -13.53
N HIS A 83 -0.86 -4.43 -12.89
CA HIS A 83 -1.08 -5.64 -12.10
C HIS A 83 -1.89 -5.39 -10.82
N ALA A 84 -1.65 -4.28 -10.12
CA ALA A 84 -2.47 -3.88 -8.98
C ALA A 84 -3.94 -3.65 -9.37
N SER A 85 -4.18 -3.01 -10.51
CA SER A 85 -5.53 -2.78 -11.05
C SER A 85 -6.18 -4.08 -11.54
N GLY A 86 -5.39 -5.01 -12.07
CA GLY A 86 -5.82 -6.37 -12.41
C GLY A 86 -6.30 -7.13 -11.17
N ALA A 87 -5.50 -7.15 -10.11
CA ALA A 87 -5.87 -7.75 -8.83
C ALA A 87 -7.15 -7.12 -8.24
N ALA A 88 -7.25 -5.79 -8.29
CA ALA A 88 -8.44 -5.06 -7.86
C ALA A 88 -9.69 -5.46 -8.66
N SER A 89 -9.57 -5.53 -9.98
CA SER A 89 -10.69 -5.90 -10.86
C SER A 89 -11.17 -7.34 -10.61
N LEU A 90 -10.24 -8.28 -10.41
CA LEU A 90 -10.56 -9.67 -10.07
C LEU A 90 -11.26 -9.76 -8.70
N ALA A 91 -10.71 -9.12 -7.67
CA ALA A 91 -11.30 -9.12 -6.34
C ALA A 91 -12.68 -8.45 -6.32
N LEU A 92 -12.88 -7.41 -7.12
CA LEU A 92 -14.15 -6.73 -7.27
C LEU A 92 -15.19 -7.55 -8.01
N GLY A 93 -14.82 -8.11 -9.17
CA GLY A 93 -15.68 -8.95 -9.99
C GLY A 93 -16.13 -10.21 -9.26
N ALA A 94 -15.27 -10.76 -8.39
CA ALA A 94 -15.60 -11.89 -7.52
C ALA A 94 -16.38 -11.51 -6.24
N GLY A 95 -16.62 -10.22 -6.00
CA GLY A 95 -17.37 -9.77 -4.83
C GLY A 95 -16.62 -9.89 -3.50
N LEU A 96 -15.27 -9.96 -3.50
CA LEU A 96 -14.49 -10.14 -2.28
C LEU A 96 -14.60 -8.96 -1.29
N HIS A 97 -14.93 -7.78 -1.82
CA HIS A 97 -15.22 -6.56 -1.04
C HIS A 97 -16.55 -6.64 -0.29
N SER A 98 -17.47 -7.50 -0.74
CA SER A 98 -18.75 -7.71 -0.09
C SER A 98 -18.53 -8.75 1.00
N THR A 99 -18.38 -8.31 2.25
CA THR A 99 -18.58 -9.19 3.39
C THR A 99 -20.03 -9.64 3.31
N CYS A 100 -20.27 -10.79 2.67
CA CYS A 100 -21.57 -11.41 2.70
C CYS A 100 -21.88 -11.66 4.17
N SER A 101 -22.67 -10.76 4.74
CA SER A 101 -23.54 -11.11 5.84
C SER A 101 -24.31 -12.31 5.31
N LEU A 102 -23.86 -13.50 5.68
CA LEU A 102 -24.70 -14.67 5.82
C LEU A 102 -25.78 -14.24 6.80
N ARG A 103 -26.74 -13.47 6.27
CA ARG A 103 -27.99 -13.16 6.90
C ARG A 103 -28.66 -14.51 6.94
N HIS A 104 -28.46 -15.15 8.09
CA HIS A 104 -29.15 -16.30 8.60
C HIS A 104 -30.41 -16.58 7.78
N GLU A 105 -30.43 -17.73 7.11
CA GLU A 105 -31.63 -18.35 6.56
C GLU A 105 -32.63 -18.63 7.69
N GLN A 106 -33.23 -17.57 8.21
CA GLN A 106 -34.49 -17.59 8.92
C GLN A 106 -35.44 -16.70 8.16
N LEU A 107 -35.75 -17.10 6.92
CA LEU A 107 -37.05 -16.81 6.35
C LEU A 107 -37.91 -18.07 6.49
N PRO A 108 -39.03 -18.01 7.23
CA PRO A 108 -39.96 -19.12 7.29
C PRO A 108 -40.64 -19.30 5.93
N LEU A 109 -40.79 -20.56 5.52
CA LEU A 109 -41.67 -21.08 4.47
C LEU A 109 -42.72 -20.08 3.98
N CYS A 110 -42.54 -19.53 2.78
CA CYS A 110 -43.66 -19.11 1.93
C CYS A 110 -43.34 -19.40 0.46
N SER A 111 -44.26 -20.13 -0.13
CA SER A 111 -44.26 -20.78 -1.46
C SER A 111 -44.46 -19.79 -2.61
N LEU A 112 -43.88 -20.14 -3.77
CA LEU A 112 -44.39 -19.95 -5.15
C LEU A 112 -44.51 -18.48 -5.65
N SER A 113 -44.02 -18.04 -6.81
CA SER A 113 -43.79 -18.69 -8.10
C SER A 113 -42.87 -17.83 -8.99
N ASP A 114 -42.06 -18.52 -9.81
CA ASP A 114 -41.70 -18.21 -11.20
C ASP A 114 -41.74 -16.75 -11.66
N LEU A 115 -40.55 -16.17 -11.88
CA LEU A 115 -40.10 -15.61 -13.18
C LEU A 115 -38.70 -14.97 -13.03
N GLN A 116 -37.84 -15.25 -14.01
CA GLN A 116 -36.49 -14.68 -14.25
C GLN A 116 -35.33 -15.21 -13.40
N SER A 117 -34.94 -16.43 -13.77
CA SER A 117 -33.60 -17.00 -13.61
C SER A 117 -32.53 -16.19 -14.37
N THR A 118 -32.04 -15.10 -13.78
CA THR A 118 -30.62 -14.74 -13.95
C THR A 118 -29.84 -15.51 -12.89
N SER A 119 -29.16 -16.57 -13.32
CA SER A 119 -28.30 -17.42 -12.48
C SER A 119 -27.26 -16.57 -11.76
N ARG A 120 -27.52 -16.26 -10.49
CA ARG A 120 -26.49 -15.78 -9.57
C ARG A 120 -25.45 -16.92 -9.46
N PRO A 121 -24.16 -16.66 -9.71
CA PRO A 121 -23.15 -17.71 -9.67
C PRO A 121 -23.14 -18.37 -8.31
N ALA A 122 -22.94 -19.69 -8.30
CA ALA A 122 -22.93 -20.52 -7.11
C ALA A 122 -22.05 -19.85 -6.03
N THR A 123 -22.66 -19.51 -4.90
CA THR A 123 -21.94 -18.91 -3.78
C THR A 123 -20.95 -19.93 -3.23
N VAL A 124 -19.70 -19.77 -3.62
CA VAL A 124 -18.58 -20.58 -3.15
C VAL A 124 -18.49 -20.43 -1.63
N THR A 125 -18.59 -21.55 -0.91
CA THR A 125 -18.50 -21.60 0.55
C THR A 125 -17.03 -21.58 0.98
N TRP A 126 -16.45 -20.39 1.05
CA TRP A 126 -15.13 -20.18 1.65
C TRP A 126 -15.22 -19.74 3.09
N GLY A 127 -14.12 -19.94 3.82
CA GLY A 127 -13.90 -19.24 5.07
C GLY A 127 -13.82 -17.75 4.78
N ASN A 128 -14.81 -16.97 5.23
CA ASN A 128 -14.89 -15.51 5.06
C ASN A 128 -13.59 -14.76 5.36
N ALA A 129 -12.72 -15.30 6.21
CA ALA A 129 -11.42 -14.72 6.53
C ALA A 129 -10.48 -14.60 5.31
N ALA A 130 -10.37 -15.64 4.47
CA ALA A 130 -9.44 -15.63 3.34
C ALA A 130 -9.81 -14.57 2.28
N HIS A 131 -11.11 -14.35 2.07
CA HIS A 131 -11.62 -13.29 1.19
C HIS A 131 -11.23 -11.90 1.71
N ILE A 132 -11.44 -11.67 3.01
CA ILE A 132 -11.12 -10.40 3.66
C ILE A 132 -9.63 -10.13 3.55
N ASP A 133 -8.79 -11.13 3.85
CA ASP A 133 -7.34 -11.00 3.75
C ASP A 133 -6.88 -10.68 2.33
N ALA A 134 -7.41 -11.40 1.34
CA ALA A 134 -7.08 -11.18 -0.06
C ALA A 134 -7.49 -9.76 -0.49
N PHE A 135 -8.69 -9.31 -0.13
CA PHE A 135 -9.16 -7.98 -0.46
C PHE A 135 -8.36 -6.88 0.26
N GLN A 136 -8.00 -7.09 1.52
CA GLN A 136 -7.12 -6.17 2.27
C GLN A 136 -5.73 -6.06 1.62
N ALA A 137 -5.15 -7.17 1.18
CA ALA A 137 -3.88 -7.17 0.46
C ALA A 137 -3.96 -6.40 -0.88
N VAL A 138 -5.04 -6.61 -1.64
CA VAL A 138 -5.34 -5.83 -2.87
C VAL A 138 -5.44 -4.34 -2.57
N LEU A 139 -6.16 -3.97 -1.52
CA LEU A 139 -6.35 -2.58 -1.13
C LEU A 139 -5.02 -1.93 -0.74
N VAL A 140 -4.20 -2.62 0.06
CA VAL A 140 -2.87 -2.14 0.44
C VAL A 140 -2.00 -1.92 -0.78
N ILE A 141 -1.81 -2.92 -1.67
CA ILE A 141 -0.90 -2.76 -2.81
C ILE A 141 -1.37 -1.67 -3.78
N ASN A 142 -2.68 -1.54 -3.99
CA ASN A 142 -3.22 -0.51 -4.85
C ASN A 142 -3.02 0.90 -4.24
N ASN A 143 -3.25 1.06 -2.93
CA ASN A 143 -2.99 2.33 -2.21
C ASN A 143 -1.48 2.61 -2.09
N CYS A 144 -0.66 1.58 -2.07
CA CYS A 144 0.78 1.70 -2.11
C CYS A 144 1.25 2.38 -3.41
N TRP A 145 0.68 2.01 -4.56
CA TRP A 145 0.97 2.71 -5.81
C TRP A 145 0.52 4.17 -5.82
N VAL A 146 -0.48 4.55 -5.03
CA VAL A 146 -0.87 5.96 -4.83
C VAL A 146 0.26 6.75 -4.16
N ALA A 147 1.01 6.14 -3.25
CA ALA A 147 2.19 6.75 -2.62
C ALA A 147 3.28 7.09 -3.65
N VAL A 148 3.53 6.14 -4.56
CA VAL A 148 4.63 6.20 -5.54
C VAL A 148 4.29 7.10 -6.71
N VAL A 149 3.11 6.91 -7.31
CA VAL A 149 2.72 7.60 -8.54
C VAL A 149 2.07 8.95 -8.24
N GLY A 150 1.50 9.12 -7.03
CA GLY A 150 0.76 10.33 -6.67
C GLY A 150 -0.55 10.50 -7.43
N VAL A 151 -1.08 9.42 -8.01
CA VAL A 151 -2.36 9.38 -8.70
C VAL A 151 -3.34 8.57 -7.84
N PRO A 152 -4.62 8.98 -7.76
CA PRO A 152 -5.65 8.26 -7.04
C PRO A 152 -5.76 6.78 -7.42
N SER A 153 -6.18 5.98 -6.46
CA SER A 153 -6.48 4.56 -6.63
C SER A 153 -7.53 4.32 -7.74
N THR A 154 -7.38 3.22 -8.48
CA THR A 154 -8.41 2.75 -9.44
C THR A 154 -9.62 2.12 -8.76
N ILE A 155 -9.47 1.65 -7.52
CA ILE A 155 -10.58 1.12 -6.70
C ILE A 155 -11.54 2.27 -6.40
N PRO A 156 -12.83 2.17 -6.80
CA PRO A 156 -13.82 3.18 -6.51
C PRO A 156 -14.00 3.41 -5.01
N HIS A 157 -14.18 4.66 -4.61
CA HIS A 157 -14.33 5.06 -3.21
C HIS A 157 -15.48 4.36 -2.46
N TRP A 158 -16.55 3.94 -3.14
CA TRP A 158 -17.69 3.23 -2.53
C TRP A 158 -17.39 1.77 -2.22
N VAL A 159 -16.52 1.12 -3.00
CA VAL A 159 -16.13 -0.29 -2.80
C VAL A 159 -15.46 -0.48 -1.45
N SER A 160 -14.71 0.55 -1.07
CA SER A 160 -13.90 0.58 0.12
C SER A 160 -14.75 0.65 1.41
N GLU A 161 -16.08 0.76 1.29
CA GLU A 161 -17.01 0.89 2.42
C GLU A 161 -17.25 -0.40 3.23
N ASN A 162 -16.71 -1.59 2.92
CA ASN A 162 -17.08 -2.83 3.64
C ASN A 162 -15.90 -3.77 4.01
N TRP A 163 -14.75 -3.22 4.42
CA TRP A 163 -13.50 -3.98 4.61
C TRP A 163 -13.33 -4.67 5.99
N ALA A 164 -14.43 -4.98 6.69
CA ALA A 164 -14.49 -5.35 8.11
C ALA A 164 -13.34 -6.24 8.66
N ASP A 165 -12.89 -5.90 9.88
CA ASP A 165 -11.83 -6.61 10.61
C ASP A 165 -12.28 -8.01 11.06
N ARG A 166 -11.32 -8.94 11.17
CA ARG A 166 -11.59 -10.34 11.54
C ARG A 166 -12.27 -10.39 12.92
N GLY A 167 -13.53 -10.81 12.95
CA GLY A 167 -14.22 -11.22 14.17
C GLY A 167 -15.28 -10.26 14.71
N THR A 168 -15.48 -9.09 14.10
CA THR A 168 -16.64 -8.25 14.43
C THR A 168 -17.70 -8.42 13.34
N VAL A 169 -18.74 -9.21 13.62
CA VAL A 169 -19.93 -9.35 12.76
C VAL A 169 -20.78 -8.05 12.74
N GLN A 170 -20.24 -6.93 13.23
CA GLN A 170 -20.91 -5.64 13.16
C GLN A 170 -20.86 -5.12 11.73
N THR A 171 -21.99 -5.28 11.05
CA THR A 171 -22.42 -4.50 9.89
C THR A 171 -22.31 -3.01 10.20
N GLY A 172 -21.17 -2.38 9.88
CA GLY A 172 -20.97 -0.95 10.16
C GLY A 172 -19.54 -0.43 10.03
N SER A 173 -18.50 -1.28 10.04
CA SER A 173 -17.12 -0.80 9.83
C SER A 173 -16.87 -0.47 8.36
N THR A 174 -17.31 0.73 7.96
CA THR A 174 -17.09 1.28 6.64
C THR A 174 -15.87 2.20 6.64
N ILE A 175 -15.22 2.42 5.49
CA ILE A 175 -14.20 3.48 5.40
C ILE A 175 -14.80 4.83 5.79
N THR A 176 -16.06 5.09 5.48
CA THR A 176 -16.74 6.30 5.89
C THR A 176 -16.85 6.39 7.42
N ALA A 177 -17.27 5.31 8.10
CA ALA A 177 -17.29 5.24 9.56
C ALA A 177 -15.87 5.43 10.15
N PHE A 178 -14.87 4.81 9.55
CA PHE A 178 -13.47 5.00 9.93
C PHE A 178 -12.97 6.43 9.71
N LEU A 179 -13.29 7.08 8.60
CA LEU A 179 -12.89 8.46 8.36
C LEU A 179 -13.66 9.43 9.27
N ASN A 180 -14.88 9.07 9.69
CA ASN A 180 -15.70 9.84 10.63
C ASN A 180 -15.32 9.61 12.10
N GLY A 181 -14.61 8.53 12.43
CA GLY A 181 -14.25 8.21 13.82
C GLY A 181 -15.17 7.24 14.54
N ASP A 182 -16.09 6.62 13.82
CA ASP A 182 -17.07 5.66 14.36
C ASP A 182 -16.59 4.20 14.24
N ASP A 183 -15.32 3.95 13.93
CA ASP A 183 -14.81 2.60 13.70
C ASP A 183 -14.47 1.83 14.98
N ALA A 184 -14.58 0.50 14.88
CA ALA A 184 -14.05 -0.39 15.88
C ALA A 184 -12.50 -0.29 15.94
N PRO A 185 -11.91 -0.47 17.14
CA PRO A 185 -10.46 -0.53 17.27
C PRO A 185 -9.88 -1.62 16.36
N ALA A 186 -8.75 -1.33 15.70
CA ALA A 186 -8.10 -2.32 14.84
C ALA A 186 -7.63 -3.51 15.67
N CYS A 187 -7.94 -4.73 15.20
CA CYS A 187 -7.62 -5.98 15.89
C CYS A 187 -6.30 -6.59 15.43
N SER A 188 -5.70 -6.12 14.33
CA SER A 188 -4.46 -6.66 13.78
C SER A 188 -3.54 -5.60 13.15
N ASN A 189 -2.24 -5.91 13.05
CA ASN A 189 -1.27 -5.04 12.37
C ASN A 189 -1.60 -4.85 10.89
N VAL A 190 -2.20 -5.85 10.23
CA VAL A 190 -2.65 -5.74 8.83
C VAL A 190 -3.83 -4.78 8.73
N SER A 191 -4.80 -4.85 9.65
CA SER A 191 -5.90 -3.89 9.74
C SER A 191 -5.40 -2.45 9.95
N LEU A 192 -4.38 -2.26 10.80
CA LEU A 192 -3.71 -0.97 10.96
C LEU A 192 -3.02 -0.50 9.67
N LEU A 193 -2.31 -1.39 8.97
CA LEU A 193 -1.66 -1.08 7.70
C LEU A 193 -2.68 -0.67 6.63
N VAL A 194 -3.80 -1.39 6.53
CA VAL A 194 -4.91 -1.07 5.63
C VAL A 194 -5.44 0.34 5.94
N LYS A 195 -5.76 0.64 7.21
CA LYS A 195 -6.21 1.96 7.67
C LYS A 195 -5.22 3.07 7.30
N ALA A 196 -3.92 2.85 7.52
CA ALA A 196 -2.87 3.79 7.15
C ALA A 196 -2.81 4.04 5.64
N SER A 197 -2.88 2.98 4.83
CA SER A 197 -2.88 3.08 3.36
C SER A 197 -4.09 3.87 2.84
N ILE A 198 -5.26 3.72 3.49
CA ILE A 198 -6.48 4.45 3.15
C ILE A 198 -6.31 5.94 3.41
N PHE A 199 -5.71 6.35 4.53
CA PHE A 199 -5.45 7.78 4.76
C PHE A 199 -4.58 8.40 3.67
N LEU A 200 -3.53 7.69 3.27
CA LEU A 200 -2.67 8.15 2.19
C LEU A 200 -3.42 8.29 0.87
N GLU A 201 -4.22 7.28 0.50
CA GLU A 201 -5.08 7.34 -0.69
C GLU A 201 -6.02 8.54 -0.62
N ARG A 202 -6.68 8.78 0.52
CA ARG A 202 -7.64 9.87 0.70
C ARG A 202 -6.98 11.23 0.62
N VAL A 203 -5.78 11.39 1.19
CA VAL A 203 -5.00 12.63 1.07
C VAL A 203 -4.64 12.89 -0.39
N VAL A 204 -4.13 11.90 -1.12
CA VAL A 204 -3.75 12.08 -2.53
C VAL A 204 -4.99 12.37 -3.39
N SER A 205 -6.08 11.60 -3.23
CA SER A 205 -7.35 11.82 -3.90
C SER A 205 -7.92 13.22 -3.65
N PHE A 206 -7.83 13.71 -2.41
CA PHE A 206 -8.22 15.07 -2.06
C PHE A 206 -7.35 16.11 -2.79
N LEU A 207 -6.03 15.96 -2.74
CA LEU A 207 -5.10 16.90 -3.37
C LEU A 207 -5.27 16.96 -4.89
N THR A 208 -5.40 15.81 -5.56
CA THR A 208 -5.62 15.76 -7.02
C THR A 208 -6.88 16.50 -7.45
N ARG A 209 -7.97 16.41 -6.67
CA ARG A 209 -9.21 17.16 -6.94
C ARG A 209 -9.03 18.66 -6.75
N THR A 210 -8.22 19.07 -5.78
CA THR A 210 -7.97 20.50 -5.51
C THR A 210 -7.05 21.13 -6.54
N THR A 211 -6.09 20.38 -7.12
CA THR A 211 -5.21 20.89 -8.18
C THR A 211 -5.99 21.27 -9.45
N THR A 212 -7.10 20.59 -9.71
CA THR A 212 -7.96 20.84 -10.88
C THR A 212 -9.16 21.73 -10.57
N GLY A 213 -9.35 22.08 -9.30
CA GLY A 213 -10.57 22.72 -8.77
C GLY A 213 -10.30 23.99 -7.96
N PRO A 214 -11.31 24.48 -7.21
CA PRO A 214 -11.11 25.57 -6.27
C PRO A 214 -10.15 25.16 -5.15
N PRO A 215 -9.49 26.14 -4.50
CA PRO A 215 -8.61 25.87 -3.36
C PRO A 215 -9.36 25.10 -2.27
N PRO A 216 -8.69 24.17 -1.58
CA PRO A 216 -9.35 23.33 -0.60
C PRO A 216 -9.93 24.13 0.55
N GLU A 217 -11.13 23.74 0.98
CA GLU A 217 -11.74 24.33 2.16
C GLU A 217 -10.88 24.01 3.40
N PRO A 218 -10.47 25.02 4.19
CA PRO A 218 -9.58 24.82 5.34
C PRO A 218 -10.14 23.83 6.38
N THR A 219 -11.46 23.75 6.49
CA THR A 219 -12.20 22.86 7.40
C THR A 219 -11.98 21.38 7.05
N VAL A 220 -12.02 21.03 5.76
CA VAL A 220 -11.81 19.66 5.26
C VAL A 220 -10.35 19.22 5.48
N VAL A 221 -9.40 20.13 5.24
CA VAL A 221 -7.98 19.85 5.53
C VAL A 221 -7.75 19.65 7.03
N ALA A 222 -8.41 20.46 7.86
CA ALA A 222 -8.30 20.37 9.31
C ALA A 222 -8.90 19.06 9.85
N SER A 223 -10.09 18.68 9.39
CA SER A 223 -10.75 17.43 9.82
C SER A 223 -9.95 16.19 9.39
N LEU A 224 -9.44 16.16 8.15
CA LEU A 224 -8.60 15.07 7.68
C LEU A 224 -7.30 14.98 8.50
N ASN A 225 -6.65 16.11 8.79
CA ASN A 225 -5.46 16.14 9.64
C ASN A 225 -5.74 15.64 11.06
N GLU A 226 -6.82 16.12 11.69
CA GLU A 226 -7.22 15.69 13.04
C GLU A 226 -7.44 14.17 13.08
N ARG A 227 -8.08 13.62 12.05
CA ARG A 227 -8.33 12.19 11.97
C ARG A 227 -7.05 11.38 11.82
N ILE A 228 -6.13 11.82 10.96
CA ILE A 228 -4.83 11.16 10.78
C ILE A 228 -4.02 11.20 12.08
N GLU A 229 -3.98 12.34 12.77
CA GLU A 229 -3.24 12.48 14.05
C GLU A 229 -3.88 11.66 15.18
N SER A 230 -5.22 11.59 15.23
CA SER A 230 -5.95 10.73 16.16
C SER A 230 -5.59 9.26 15.95
N PHE A 231 -5.60 8.79 14.70
CA PHE A 231 -5.19 7.43 14.38
C PHE A 231 -3.72 7.18 14.72
N ARG A 232 -2.83 8.13 14.39
CA ARG A 232 -1.40 8.07 14.71
C ARG A 232 -1.17 7.92 16.21
N ALA A 233 -1.87 8.69 17.03
CA ALA A 233 -1.77 8.63 18.49
C ALA A 233 -2.29 7.30 19.06
N ALA A 234 -3.18 6.61 18.35
CA ALA A 234 -3.70 5.30 18.71
C ALA A 234 -2.81 4.13 18.24
N LEU A 235 -1.77 4.37 17.44
CA LEU A 235 -0.88 3.31 16.96
C LEU A 235 -0.07 2.69 18.11
N PRO A 236 0.14 1.37 18.11
CA PRO A 236 1.09 0.73 19.00
C PRO A 236 2.51 1.30 18.83
N PRO A 237 3.33 1.34 19.89
CA PRO A 237 4.73 1.74 19.78
C PRO A 237 5.47 0.79 18.82
N LEU A 238 6.47 1.32 18.11
CA LEU A 238 7.30 0.55 17.17
C LEU A 238 7.99 -0.61 17.91
N SER A 239 7.53 -1.83 17.66
CA SER A 239 7.99 -3.07 18.31
C SER A 239 8.69 -4.02 17.33
N GLY A 240 9.60 -3.48 16.50
CA GLY A 240 10.49 -4.26 15.63
C GLY A 240 9.85 -4.98 14.43
N GLY A 241 8.53 -4.85 14.21
CA GLY A 241 7.85 -5.49 13.08
C GLY A 241 7.78 -4.60 11.84
N GLY A 242 8.18 -5.12 10.68
CA GLY A 242 8.17 -4.40 9.39
C GLY A 242 6.79 -3.83 9.01
N ILE A 243 5.70 -4.58 9.25
CA ILE A 243 4.32 -4.10 9.00
C ILE A 243 4.00 -2.87 9.85
N LEU A 244 4.40 -2.87 11.12
CA LEU A 244 4.12 -1.74 12.02
C LEU A 244 4.99 -0.53 11.66
N LEU A 245 6.26 -0.73 11.31
CA LEU A 245 7.12 0.32 10.77
C LEU A 245 6.49 0.96 9.52
N LEU A 246 6.05 0.14 8.55
CA LEU A 246 5.38 0.63 7.35
C LEU A 246 4.08 1.36 7.68
N THR A 247 3.31 0.87 8.66
CA THR A 247 2.09 1.53 9.12
C THR A 247 2.37 2.94 9.64
N HIS A 248 3.36 3.09 10.54
CA HIS A 248 3.78 4.40 11.04
C HIS A 248 4.28 5.29 9.89
N ALA A 249 5.11 4.75 9.01
CA ALA A 249 5.65 5.48 7.86
C ALA A 249 4.54 5.97 6.92
N LEU A 250 3.53 5.16 6.61
CA LEU A 250 2.40 5.56 5.76
C LEU A 250 1.53 6.64 6.41
N VAL A 251 1.29 6.57 7.72
CA VAL A 251 0.53 7.59 8.44
C VAL A 251 1.28 8.91 8.46
N ASP A 252 2.56 8.90 8.84
CA ASP A 252 3.39 10.11 8.80
C ASP A 252 3.55 10.62 7.36
N PHE A 253 3.63 9.74 6.36
CA PHE A 253 3.70 10.14 4.96
C PHE A 253 2.39 10.77 4.46
N ALA A 254 1.23 10.32 4.94
CA ALA A 254 -0.04 10.98 4.66
C ALA A 254 -0.07 12.41 5.23
N ILE A 255 0.49 12.63 6.43
CA ILE A 255 0.66 13.98 7.00
C ILE A 255 1.59 14.82 6.12
N VAL A 256 2.75 14.28 5.75
CA VAL A 256 3.70 14.94 4.85
C VAL A 256 3.00 15.37 3.55
N ARG A 257 2.30 14.46 2.88
CA ARG A 257 1.60 14.74 1.62
C ARG A 257 0.51 15.80 1.79
N LEU A 258 -0.23 15.79 2.90
CA LEU A 258 -1.29 16.76 3.17
C LEU A 258 -0.77 18.20 3.33
N HIS A 259 0.41 18.38 3.91
CA HIS A 259 0.96 19.71 4.21
C HIS A 259 2.03 20.19 3.21
N ALA A 260 2.67 19.30 2.45
CA ALA A 260 3.74 19.64 1.52
C ALA A 260 3.38 20.77 0.53
N PRO A 261 2.18 20.82 -0.09
CA PRO A 261 1.82 21.91 -1.01
C PRO A 261 1.77 23.30 -0.36
N TYR A 262 1.74 23.38 0.97
CA TYR A 262 1.59 24.61 1.75
C TYR A 262 2.81 24.96 2.59
N ILE A 263 3.92 24.22 2.42
CA ILE A 263 5.11 24.35 3.26
C ILE A 263 5.71 25.77 3.22
N HIS A 264 5.71 26.43 2.06
CA HIS A 264 6.24 27.79 1.90
C HIS A 264 5.20 28.89 2.17
N ILE A 265 3.93 28.53 2.39
CA ILE A 265 2.83 29.51 2.55
C ILE A 265 2.48 29.69 4.04
N VAL A 266 2.47 28.60 4.81
CA VAL A 266 1.97 28.60 6.19
C VAL A 266 2.94 27.89 7.12
N GLU A 267 3.56 28.62 8.05
CA GLU A 267 4.56 28.08 9.00
C GLU A 267 4.02 26.87 9.80
N GLN A 268 2.76 26.91 10.23
CA GLN A 268 2.17 25.79 10.96
C GLN A 268 2.12 24.50 10.13
N ARG A 269 1.89 24.61 8.81
CA ARG A 269 1.87 23.47 7.88
C ARG A 269 3.29 22.94 7.67
N ARG A 270 4.26 23.85 7.58
CA ARG A 270 5.69 23.52 7.52
C ARG A 270 6.17 22.72 8.72
N VAL A 271 5.88 23.18 9.93
CA VAL A 271 6.24 22.47 11.17
C VAL A 271 5.63 21.06 11.19
N LYS A 272 4.37 20.91 10.76
CA LYS A 272 3.72 19.59 10.69
C LYS A 272 4.36 18.67 9.64
N CYS A 273 4.66 19.20 8.46
CA CYS A 273 5.29 18.45 7.37
C CYS A 273 6.68 17.94 7.78
N LEU A 274 7.56 18.84 8.24
CA LEU A 274 8.92 18.50 8.65
C LEU A 274 8.95 17.63 9.90
N GLY A 275 8.03 17.86 10.84
CA GLY A 275 7.87 17.01 12.02
C GLY A 275 7.45 15.59 11.68
N ALA A 276 6.58 15.39 10.68
CA ALA A 276 6.20 14.06 10.21
C ALA A 276 7.34 13.38 9.43
N ALA A 277 8.03 14.12 8.56
CA ALA A 277 9.22 13.65 7.87
C ALA A 277 10.31 13.15 8.86
N ALA A 278 10.58 13.91 9.92
CA ALA A 278 11.59 13.53 10.91
C ALA A 278 11.23 12.24 11.64
N ARG A 279 9.94 11.98 11.88
CA ARG A 279 9.48 10.74 12.51
C ARG A 279 9.63 9.53 11.60
N ILE A 280 9.48 9.71 10.28
CA ILE A 280 9.80 8.65 9.30
C ILE A 280 11.29 8.31 9.38
N VAL A 281 12.17 9.32 9.34
CA VAL A 281 13.63 9.12 9.45
C VAL A 281 14.00 8.41 10.75
N LEU A 282 13.45 8.87 11.88
CA LEU A 282 13.67 8.24 13.18
C LEU A 282 13.16 6.79 13.21
N GLY A 283 11.95 6.54 12.72
CA GLY A 283 11.34 5.22 12.70
C GLY A 283 12.19 4.22 11.91
N VAL A 284 12.64 4.60 10.72
CA VAL A 284 13.48 3.72 9.90
C VAL A 284 14.89 3.55 10.50
N GLY A 285 15.43 4.56 11.16
CA GLY A 285 16.71 4.45 11.87
C GLY A 285 16.66 3.62 13.17
N THR A 286 15.49 3.44 13.77
CA THR A 286 15.34 2.64 15.01
C THR A 286 15.27 1.13 14.77
N VAL A 287 14.91 0.72 13.55
CA VAL A 287 14.80 -0.70 13.21
C VAL A 287 16.14 -1.14 12.64
N ASP A 288 16.74 -2.17 13.24
CA ASP A 288 17.92 -2.80 12.67
C ASP A 288 17.49 -3.57 11.40
N LEU A 289 17.58 -2.86 10.27
CA LEU A 289 17.26 -3.36 8.95
C LEU A 289 18.24 -4.44 8.47
N VAL A 290 19.39 -4.59 9.15
CA VAL A 290 20.48 -5.48 8.73
C VAL A 290 20.37 -6.84 9.45
N ASP A 291 20.09 -6.83 10.75
CA ASP A 291 19.99 -8.07 11.54
C ASP A 291 18.59 -8.72 11.48
N SER A 292 17.56 -7.93 11.17
CA SER A 292 16.23 -8.48 10.97
C SER A 292 16.17 -9.09 9.57
N ALA A 293 15.90 -10.40 9.47
CA ALA A 293 15.43 -11.06 8.25
C ALA A 293 14.11 -10.46 7.69
N CYS A 294 13.71 -9.27 8.16
CA CYS A 294 12.64 -8.47 7.61
C CYS A 294 13.03 -8.08 6.19
N THR A 295 12.38 -8.74 5.23
CA THR A 295 12.21 -8.25 3.88
C THR A 295 11.87 -6.76 3.93
N ILE A 296 12.81 -5.92 3.48
CA ILE A 296 12.59 -4.49 3.34
C ILE A 296 11.37 -4.31 2.44
N ASP A 297 10.36 -3.61 2.94
CA ASP A 297 9.20 -3.28 2.12
C ASP A 297 9.61 -2.24 1.06
N PRO A 298 9.47 -2.52 -0.25
CA PRO A 298 9.78 -1.56 -1.32
C PRO A 298 9.08 -0.20 -1.16
N MET A 299 7.97 -0.16 -0.42
CA MET A 299 7.26 1.07 -0.09
C MET A 299 8.06 1.99 0.82
N LEU A 300 8.80 1.44 1.78
CA LEU A 300 9.62 2.26 2.68
C LEU A 300 10.68 3.03 1.89
N VAL A 301 11.29 2.38 0.89
CA VAL A 301 12.23 3.05 -0.02
C VAL A 301 11.56 4.25 -0.71
N SER A 302 10.38 4.05 -1.29
CA SER A 302 9.65 5.11 -1.99
C SER A 302 9.27 6.27 -1.07
N ILE A 303 8.81 5.96 0.15
CA ILE A 303 8.47 6.97 1.17
C ILE A 303 9.73 7.75 1.57
N CYS A 304 10.83 7.06 1.87
CA CYS A 304 12.09 7.67 2.23
C CYS A 304 12.63 8.58 1.11
N THR A 305 12.56 8.15 -0.16
CA THR A 305 12.96 8.99 -1.30
C THR A 305 12.10 10.26 -1.38
N ALA A 306 10.79 10.15 -1.24
CA ALA A 306 9.90 11.31 -1.25
C ALA A 306 10.18 12.28 -0.09
N VAL A 307 10.50 11.76 1.11
CA VAL A 307 10.90 12.57 2.27
C VAL A 307 12.25 13.27 2.03
N ALA A 308 13.20 12.59 1.39
CA ALA A 308 14.50 13.19 1.06
C ALA A 308 14.34 14.41 0.14
N HIS A 309 13.42 14.34 -0.84
CA HIS A 309 13.10 15.50 -1.69
C HIS A 309 12.57 16.69 -0.90
N ILE A 310 11.68 16.45 0.06
CA ILE A 310 11.13 17.53 0.89
C ILE A 310 12.22 18.22 1.71
N TYR A 311 13.20 17.47 2.22
CA TYR A 311 14.34 18.06 2.90
C TYR A 311 15.24 18.85 1.95
N LEU A 312 15.51 18.33 0.75
CA LEU A 312 16.29 19.02 -0.26
C LEU A 312 15.65 20.35 -0.68
N ASP A 313 14.34 20.34 -0.97
CA ASP A 313 13.59 21.54 -1.33
C ASP A 313 13.64 22.59 -0.20
N GLU A 314 13.48 22.13 1.05
CA GLU A 314 13.50 23.02 2.21
C GLU A 314 14.89 23.62 2.49
N ILE A 315 15.97 22.85 2.28
CA ILE A 315 17.35 23.34 2.39
C ILE A 315 17.61 24.41 1.32
N GLN A 316 17.16 24.18 0.08
CA GLN A 316 17.31 25.16 -1.00
C GLN A 316 16.59 26.47 -0.69
N VAL A 317 15.38 26.41 -0.11
CA VAL A 317 14.63 27.61 0.30
C VAL A 317 15.32 28.32 1.45
N CYS A 318 15.80 27.61 2.47
CA CYS A 318 16.55 28.18 3.58
C CYS A 318 17.83 28.89 3.12
N GLY A 319 18.55 28.34 2.14
CA GLY A 319 19.77 28.94 1.62
C GLY A 319 19.55 30.28 0.91
N ASN A 320 18.38 30.47 0.29
CA ASN A 320 18.03 31.71 -0.41
C ASN A 320 17.52 32.80 0.53
N GLU A 321 16.89 32.42 1.64
CA GLU A 321 16.38 33.36 2.65
C GLU A 321 17.43 33.56 3.76
N SER A 322 18.18 34.68 3.75
CA SER A 322 19.13 35.07 4.82
C SER A 322 18.53 35.20 6.24
N ARG A 323 17.28 34.78 6.47
CA ARG A 323 16.62 34.76 7.78
C ARG A 323 16.54 33.32 8.32
N ARG A 324 17.42 33.04 9.27
CA ARG A 324 17.41 31.83 10.13
C ARG A 324 16.00 31.49 10.63
N LYS A 325 15.40 30.44 10.07
CA LYS A 325 14.49 29.51 10.76
C LYS A 325 15.22 28.16 10.94
N PRO A 326 14.58 27.00 11.26
CA PRO A 326 15.22 25.85 11.93
C PRO A 326 16.61 25.58 11.39
N SER A 327 17.56 25.33 12.29
CA SER A 327 18.98 25.31 11.92
C SER A 327 19.14 24.39 10.71
N GLU A 328 19.57 24.95 9.58
CA GLU A 328 19.86 24.24 8.33
C GLU A 328 20.62 22.93 8.60
N THR A 329 21.51 22.96 9.59
CA THR A 329 22.24 21.82 10.16
C THR A 329 21.36 20.65 10.62
N GLU A 330 20.17 20.90 11.19
CA GLU A 330 19.22 19.87 11.60
C GLU A 330 18.60 19.18 10.37
N LEU A 331 18.20 19.95 9.35
CA LEU A 331 17.68 19.40 8.09
C LEU A 331 18.74 18.58 7.37
N GLU A 332 19.97 19.08 7.30
CA GLU A 332 21.14 18.37 6.76
C GLU A 332 21.41 17.08 7.55
N THR A 333 21.30 17.11 8.87
CA THR A 333 21.48 15.92 9.73
C THR A 333 20.40 14.87 9.45
N GLN A 334 19.13 15.28 9.35
CA GLN A 334 18.03 14.36 9.03
C GLN A 334 18.19 13.77 7.61
N LEU A 335 18.54 14.60 6.63
CA LEU A 335 18.83 14.15 5.27
C LEU A 335 20.02 13.17 5.24
N GLY A 336 21.09 13.46 5.96
CA GLY A 336 22.26 12.57 6.07
C GLY A 336 21.92 11.21 6.68
N SER A 337 21.09 11.20 7.74
CA SER A 337 20.55 9.96 8.33
C SER A 337 19.74 9.15 7.32
N LEU A 338 18.84 9.83 6.60
CA LEU A 338 18.00 9.22 5.58
C LEU A 338 18.82 8.67 4.40
N MET A 339 19.84 9.38 3.95
CA MET A 339 20.75 8.93 2.90
C MET A 339 21.56 7.70 3.33
N THR A 340 21.92 7.60 4.61
CA THR A 340 22.58 6.42 5.18
C THR A 340 21.66 5.20 5.13
N VAL A 341 20.39 5.37 5.51
CA VAL A 341 19.35 4.34 5.37
C VAL A 341 19.17 3.95 3.91
N LEU A 342 18.96 4.91 3.01
CA LEU A 342 18.77 4.61 1.59
C LEU A 342 19.98 3.88 0.98
N ALA A 343 21.20 4.21 1.41
CA ALA A 343 22.41 3.51 0.98
C ALA A 343 22.43 2.05 1.47
N SER A 344 22.00 1.77 2.71
CA SER A 344 21.92 0.39 3.22
C SER A 344 20.81 -0.43 2.55
N LEU A 345 19.76 0.23 2.05
CA LEU A 345 18.68 -0.39 1.29
C LEU A 345 19.05 -0.64 -0.19
N SER A 346 20.10 0.03 -0.71
CA SER A 346 20.46 -0.01 -2.13
C SER A 346 20.75 -1.39 -2.73
N PRO A 347 21.37 -2.36 -2.02
CA PRO A 347 21.58 -3.70 -2.57
C PRO A 347 20.27 -4.47 -2.79
N TYR A 348 19.20 -4.05 -2.11
CA TYR A 348 17.91 -4.72 -2.08
C TYR A 348 16.85 -3.99 -2.90
N SER A 349 17.21 -3.02 -3.74
CA SER A 349 16.24 -2.35 -4.59
C SER A 349 16.92 -1.77 -5.82
N SER A 350 16.48 -2.18 -7.00
CA SER A 350 16.95 -1.58 -8.25
C SER A 350 16.44 -0.14 -8.47
N PHE A 351 15.54 0.33 -7.59
CA PHE A 351 14.97 1.67 -7.60
C PHE A 351 16.02 2.79 -7.57
N TYR A 352 17.17 2.55 -6.94
CA TYR A 352 18.24 3.54 -6.84
C TYR A 352 18.98 3.82 -8.17
N GLY A 353 18.93 2.90 -9.14
CA GLY A 353 19.61 3.13 -10.42
C GLY A 353 18.84 4.05 -11.37
N GLY A 354 17.50 4.02 -11.32
CA GLY A 354 16.64 4.70 -12.29
C GLY A 354 16.09 6.05 -11.81
N CYS A 355 15.65 6.16 -10.55
CA CYS A 355 14.99 7.37 -10.06
C CYS A 355 15.94 8.57 -9.89
N TRP A 356 17.24 8.36 -9.63
CA TRP A 356 18.22 9.45 -9.62
C TRP A 356 18.31 10.20 -10.96
N PHE A 357 18.07 9.50 -12.08
CA PHE A 357 18.15 10.12 -13.41
C PHE A 357 16.89 10.91 -13.78
N TYR A 358 15.71 10.50 -13.33
CA TYR A 358 14.48 11.27 -13.58
C TYR A 358 14.38 12.53 -12.69
N VAL A 359 15.04 12.52 -11.54
CA VAL A 359 15.07 13.63 -10.58
C VAL A 359 16.05 14.74 -10.97
N SER A 360 17.02 14.49 -11.85
CA SER A 360 17.95 15.54 -12.33
C SER A 360 17.36 16.43 -13.44
N PHE A 361 16.11 16.19 -13.85
CA PHE A 361 15.43 16.89 -14.95
C PHE A 361 14.01 17.31 -14.60
N HIS A 362 13.82 17.98 -13.47
CA HIS A 362 12.75 18.96 -13.22
C HIS A 362 13.17 19.84 -12.04
#